data_AF-A0A1H2F7C1-F1
#
_entry.id   AF-A0A1H2F7C1-F1
#
_cell.length_a   1.000
_cell.length_b   1.000
_cell.length_c   1.000
_cell.angle_alpha   90.00
_cell.angle_beta   90.00
_cell.angle_gamma   90.00
#
_symmetry.space_group_name_H-M   'P 1'
#
loop_
_entity.id
_entity.type
_entity.pdbx_description
1 polymer ?
#
loop_
_entity_poly.entity_id
_entity_poly.type
_entity_poly.pdbx_seq_one_letter_code
_entity_poly.pdbx_strand_id
1 'polypeptide(L)'
;MQPDKLKIAIIAYSTNMLLAALSIGFIGYSIAKPFPRGDIGLHLLIFIAVLLLWAIFSYYAYKGLTSDNLLLKIIFWTHTLWNLLLGFPFGTAIALAFIYLWIELKKQKTSPLLCDAPN
;
A
#
# COMPACT_ATOMS: atom_id res chain seq x y z
N MET A 1 -18.20 -6.25 7.02
CA MET A 1 -16.76 -5.97 7.29
C MET A 1 -16.71 -5.12 8.56
N GLN A 2 -16.02 -5.55 9.62
CA GLN A 2 -15.97 -4.79 10.86
C GLN A 2 -15.31 -3.42 10.63
N PRO A 3 -15.87 -2.31 11.16
CA PRO A 3 -15.38 -0.95 10.91
C PRO A 3 -13.94 -0.75 11.37
N ASP A 4 -13.47 -1.53 12.35
CA ASP A 4 -12.13 -1.37 12.93
C ASP A 4 -11.03 -1.88 12.00
N LYS A 5 -11.27 -2.98 11.27
CA LYS A 5 -10.32 -3.53 10.30
C LYS A 5 -10.19 -2.64 9.06
N LEU A 6 -11.29 -2.01 8.67
CA LEU A 6 -11.31 -1.01 7.61
C LEU A 6 -10.48 0.22 7.99
N LYS A 7 -10.63 0.72 9.23
CA LYS A 7 -9.82 1.82 9.76
C LYS A 7 -8.32 1.47 9.76
N ILE A 8 -7.95 0.27 10.22
CA ILE A 8 -6.55 -0.17 10.24
C ILE A 8 -5.97 -0.24 8.82
N ALA A 9 -6.73 -0.75 7.85
CA ALA A 9 -6.29 -0.78 6.46
C ALA A 9 -6.08 0.64 5.91
N ILE A 10 -7.04 1.55 6.13
CA ILE A 10 -6.92 2.95 5.70
C ILE A 10 -5.69 3.62 6.30
N ILE A 11 -5.45 3.42 7.61
CA ILE A 11 -4.27 3.95 8.30
C ILE A 11 -2.99 3.38 7.66
N ALA A 12 -2.88 2.07 7.49
CA ALA A 12 -1.69 1.43 6.94
C ALA A 12 -1.37 1.92 5.51
N TYR A 13 -2.38 2.04 4.66
CA TYR A 13 -2.21 2.56 3.29
C TYR A 13 -1.88 4.06 3.27
N SER A 14 -2.45 4.86 4.18
CA SER A 14 -2.17 6.29 4.30
C SER A 14 -0.74 6.54 4.79
N THR A 15 -0.30 5.79 5.81
CA THR A 15 1.09 5.82 6.30
C THR A 15 2.06 5.41 5.20
N ASN A 16 1.73 4.39 4.41
CA ASN A 16 2.56 3.97 3.29
C ASN A 16 2.69 5.07 2.21
N MET A 17 1.61 5.78 1.92
CA MET A 17 1.63 6.90 0.98
C MET A 17 2.51 8.06 1.48
N LEU A 18 2.41 8.42 2.75
CA LEU A 18 3.25 9.47 3.34
C LEU A 18 4.73 9.07 3.30
N LEU A 19 5.04 7.83 3.64
CA LEU A 19 6.41 7.33 3.61
C LEU A 19 6.97 7.35 2.18
N ALA A 20 6.20 6.84 1.20
CA ALA A 20 6.59 6.88 -0.20
C ALA A 20 6.80 8.32 -0.70
N ALA A 21 5.95 9.27 -0.30
CA ALA A 21 6.11 10.67 -0.65
C ALA A 21 7.41 11.28 -0.12
N LEU A 22 7.74 11.01 1.14
CA LEU A 22 9.00 11.44 1.74
C LEU A 22 10.20 10.78 1.07
N SER A 23 10.14 9.48 0.79
CA SER A 23 11.24 8.74 0.14
C SER A 23 11.50 9.22 -1.28
N ILE A 24 10.47 9.37 -2.12
CA ILE A 24 10.61 9.86 -3.49
C ILE A 24 11.11 11.31 -3.46
N GLY A 25 10.63 12.12 -2.52
CA GLY A 25 11.05 13.52 -2.38
C GLY A 25 12.52 13.64 -1.97
N PHE A 26 12.97 12.80 -1.04
CA PHE A 26 14.36 12.74 -0.62
C PHE A 26 15.29 12.24 -1.71
N ILE A 27 14.90 11.21 -2.46
CA ILE A 27 15.65 10.72 -3.62
C ILE A 27 15.75 11.82 -4.67
N GLY A 28 14.62 12.45 -5.02
CA GLY A 28 14.56 13.57 -5.95
C GLY A 28 15.47 14.73 -5.55
N TYR A 29 15.47 15.11 -4.26
CA TYR A 29 16.37 16.13 -3.73
C TYR A 29 17.86 15.71 -3.79
N SER A 30 18.15 14.44 -3.49
CA SER A 30 19.53 13.93 -3.44
C SER A 30 20.15 13.83 -4.83
N ILE A 31 19.37 13.43 -5.83
CA ILE A 31 19.81 13.34 -7.24
C ILE A 31 19.78 14.68 -7.97
N ALA A 32 19.07 15.70 -7.44
CA ALA A 32 19.00 17.04 -8.03
C ALA A 32 20.25 17.90 -7.77
N LYS A 33 21.16 17.49 -6.86
CA LYS A 33 22.37 18.25 -6.51
C LYS A 33 23.31 18.62 -7.68
N PRO A 34 23.44 17.85 -8.79
CA PRO A 34 24.21 18.26 -9.96
C PRO A 34 23.38 18.92 -11.08
N PHE A 35 22.05 19.06 -10.96
CA PHE A 35 21.23 19.61 -12.04
C PHE A 35 21.15 21.14 -11.99
N PRO A 36 21.31 21.85 -13.12
CA PRO A 36 21.15 23.30 -13.18
C PRO A 36 19.73 23.69 -12.78
N ARG A 37 19.58 24.77 -12.00
CA ARG A 37 18.32 25.30 -11.42
C ARG A 37 17.18 25.58 -12.44
N GLY A 38 17.41 25.39 -13.74
CA GLY A 38 16.49 25.71 -14.82
C GLY A 38 15.30 24.75 -14.98
N ASP A 39 15.38 23.51 -14.48
CA ASP A 39 14.36 22.47 -14.75
C ASP A 39 13.55 22.01 -13.53
N ILE A 40 13.49 22.85 -12.48
CA ILE A 40 12.75 22.55 -11.24
C ILE A 40 11.29 22.18 -11.54
N GLY A 41 10.64 22.84 -12.51
CA GLY A 41 9.26 22.55 -12.91
C GLY A 41 9.06 21.14 -13.48
N LEU A 42 10.00 20.66 -14.31
CA LEU A 42 9.94 19.32 -14.89
C LEU A 42 10.16 18.23 -13.82
N HIS A 43 11.11 18.44 -12.92
CA HIS A 43 11.35 17.51 -11.80
C HIS A 43 10.16 17.43 -10.85
N LEU A 44 9.50 18.56 -10.59
CA LEU A 44 8.31 18.62 -9.73
C LEU A 44 7.11 17.96 -10.41
N LEU A 45 6.95 18.12 -11.73
CA LEU A 45 5.93 17.41 -12.52
C LEU A 45 6.15 15.89 -12.48
N ILE A 46 7.38 15.42 -12.72
CA ILE A 46 7.73 14.00 -12.66
C ILE A 46 7.48 13.46 -11.24
N PHE A 47 7.88 14.21 -10.21
CA PHE A 47 7.63 13.86 -8.83
C PHE A 47 6.13 13.67 -8.53
N ILE A 48 5.30 14.63 -8.91
CA ILE A 48 3.84 14.55 -8.74
C ILE A 48 3.27 13.36 -9.52
N ALA A 49 3.71 13.14 -10.76
CA ALA A 49 3.24 12.04 -11.59
C ALA A 49 3.56 10.68 -10.97
N VAL A 50 4.78 10.50 -10.45
CA VAL A 50 5.20 9.27 -9.76
C VAL A 50 4.38 9.07 -8.47
N LEU A 51 4.12 10.13 -7.70
CA LEU A 51 3.27 10.04 -6.51
C LEU A 51 1.84 9.65 -6.83
N LEU A 52 1.25 10.25 -7.86
CA LEU A 52 -0.10 9.91 -8.30
C LEU A 52 -0.19 8.45 -8.79
N LEU A 53 0.80 8.00 -9.55
CA LEU A 53 0.88 6.59 -9.98
C LEU A 53 0.98 5.65 -8.78
N TRP A 54 1.81 5.99 -7.79
CA TRP A 54 1.93 5.22 -6.56
C TRP A 54 0.64 5.21 -5.73
N ALA A 55 -0.07 6.34 -5.69
CA ALA A 55 -1.38 6.47 -5.03
C ALA A 55 -2.42 5.53 -5.65
N ILE A 56 -2.49 5.55 -6.99
CA ILE A 56 -3.40 4.71 -7.76
C ILE A 56 -3.07 3.23 -7.52
N PHE A 57 -1.79 2.86 -7.58
CA PHE A 57 -1.34 1.50 -7.32
C PHE A 57 -1.70 1.03 -5.90
N SER A 58 -1.47 1.88 -4.90
CA SER A 58 -1.83 1.62 -3.50
C SER A 58 -3.34 1.44 -3.31
N TYR A 59 -4.16 2.25 -4.00
CA TYR A 59 -5.62 2.12 -3.97
C TYR A 59 -6.10 0.79 -4.56
N TYR A 60 -5.54 0.35 -5.69
CA TYR A 60 -5.88 -0.94 -6.28
C TYR A 60 -5.41 -2.12 -5.42
N ALA A 61 -4.26 -2.01 -4.75
CA ALA A 61 -3.81 -2.99 -3.78
C ALA A 61 -4.77 -3.10 -2.58
N TYR A 62 -5.27 -1.96 -2.08
CA TYR A 62 -6.31 -1.94 -1.04
C TYR A 62 -7.62 -2.62 -1.51
N LYS A 63 -8.05 -2.37 -2.76
CA LYS A 63 -9.18 -3.11 -3.35
C LYS A 63 -8.87 -4.61 -3.48
N GLY A 64 -7.62 -4.98 -3.77
CA GLY A 64 -7.17 -6.37 -3.80
C GLY A 64 -7.25 -7.08 -2.47
N LEU A 65 -6.96 -6.38 -1.37
CA LEU A 65 -7.11 -6.91 -0.01
C LEU A 65 -8.55 -7.32 0.30
N THR A 66 -9.53 -6.62 -0.27
CA THR A 66 -10.96 -6.75 0.09
C THR A 66 -11.81 -7.46 -0.97
N SER A 67 -11.28 -7.67 -2.17
CA SER A 67 -11.98 -8.28 -3.30
C SER A 67 -11.60 -9.75 -3.50
N ASP A 68 -12.48 -10.53 -4.13
CA ASP A 68 -12.15 -11.89 -4.59
C ASP A 68 -11.54 -11.96 -5.99
N ASN A 69 -11.50 -10.83 -6.70
CA ASN A 69 -10.94 -10.77 -8.04
C ASN A 69 -9.44 -11.11 -8.05
N LEU A 70 -9.05 -12.10 -8.87
CA LEU A 70 -7.70 -12.61 -8.96
C LEU A 70 -6.68 -11.53 -9.40
N LEU A 71 -7.04 -10.66 -10.34
CA LEU A 71 -6.17 -9.58 -10.81
C LEU A 71 -5.84 -8.60 -9.68
N LEU A 72 -6.86 -8.23 -8.88
CA LEU A 72 -6.65 -7.32 -7.76
C LEU A 72 -5.81 -7.97 -6.65
N LYS A 73 -5.94 -9.28 -6.44
CA LYS A 73 -5.08 -10.03 -5.50
C LYS A 73 -3.62 -10.05 -5.93
N ILE A 74 -3.36 -10.21 -7.23
CA ILE A 74 -1.99 -10.11 -7.77
C ILE A 74 -1.43 -8.72 -7.46
N ILE A 75 -2.19 -7.66 -7.76
CA ILE A 75 -1.77 -6.28 -7.47
C ILE A 75 -1.46 -6.06 -5.99
N PHE A 76 -2.30 -6.59 -5.09
CA PHE A 76 -2.07 -6.56 -3.65
C PHE A 76 -0.76 -7.24 -3.23
N TRP A 77 -0.51 -8.47 -3.72
CA TRP A 77 0.70 -9.20 -3.39
C TRP A 77 1.95 -8.57 -3.98
N THR A 78 1.88 -8.07 -5.22
CA THR A 78 2.98 -7.31 -5.84
C THR A 78 3.30 -6.06 -5.02
N HIS A 79 2.29 -5.31 -4.57
CA HIS A 79 2.50 -4.14 -3.72
C HIS A 79 3.11 -4.52 -2.36
N THR A 80 2.62 -5.59 -1.75
CA THR A 80 3.14 -6.09 -0.47
C THR A 80 4.60 -6.53 -0.60
N LEU A 81 4.94 -7.27 -1.67
CA LEU A 81 6.30 -7.72 -1.96
C LEU A 81 7.24 -6.53 -2.21
N TRP A 82 6.77 -5.51 -2.92
CA TRP A 82 7.55 -4.28 -3.13
C TRP A 82 7.93 -3.60 -1.82
N ASN A 83 6.95 -3.42 -0.91
CA ASN A 83 7.20 -2.84 0.42
C ASN A 83 8.13 -3.72 1.27
N LEU A 84 8.01 -5.04 1.14
CA LEU A 84 8.86 -6.00 1.86
C LEU A 84 10.32 -5.93 1.41
N LEU A 85 10.57 -5.88 0.10
CA LEU A 85 11.91 -5.93 -0.49
C LEU A 85 12.63 -4.59 -0.46
N LEU A 86 11.92 -3.48 -0.70
CA LEU A 86 12.53 -2.17 -0.95
C LEU A 86 12.33 -1.16 0.18
N GLY A 87 11.47 -1.47 1.15
CA GLY A 87 11.09 -0.55 2.22
C GLY A 87 11.77 -0.77 3.57
N PHE A 88 12.80 -1.62 3.68
CA PHE A 88 13.38 -1.94 4.98
C PHE A 88 13.90 -0.70 5.72
N PRO A 89 13.58 -0.49 7.01
CA PRO A 89 12.77 -1.36 7.89
C PRO A 89 11.26 -1.06 7.90
N PHE A 90 10.84 0.15 7.54
CA PHE A 90 9.46 0.62 7.72
C PHE A 90 8.45 -0.03 6.76
N GLY A 91 8.79 -0.18 5.49
CA GLY A 91 7.98 -0.90 4.50
C GLY A 91 7.84 -2.39 4.81
N THR A 92 8.83 -3.00 5.47
CA THR A 92 8.72 -4.38 5.96
C THR A 92 7.64 -4.50 7.04
N ALA A 93 7.59 -3.57 7.99
CA ALA A 93 6.53 -3.53 9.01
C ALA A 93 5.14 -3.32 8.39
N ILE A 94 5.05 -2.43 7.39
CA ILE A 94 3.80 -2.19 6.63
C ILE A 94 3.38 -3.44 5.86
N ALA A 95 4.32 -4.14 5.21
CA ALA A 95 4.05 -5.39 4.50
C ALA A 95 3.53 -6.48 5.44
N LEU A 96 4.11 -6.61 6.64
CA LEU A 96 3.61 -7.54 7.66
C LEU A 96 2.19 -7.18 8.13
N ALA A 97 1.88 -5.89 8.28
CA ALA A 97 0.54 -5.44 8.60
C ALA A 97 -0.47 -5.80 7.49
N PHE A 98 -0.10 -5.67 6.22
CA PHE A 98 -0.93 -6.09 5.08
C PHE A 98 -1.16 -7.60 5.05
N ILE A 99 -0.12 -8.40 5.28
CA ILE A 99 -0.23 -9.86 5.36
C ILE A 99 -1.15 -10.27 6.51
N TYR A 100 -1.00 -9.63 7.68
CA TYR A 100 -1.87 -9.87 8.83
C TYR A 100 -3.33 -9.56 8.51
N LEU A 101 -3.61 -8.39 7.92
CA LEU A 101 -4.96 -8.00 7.51
C LEU A 101 -5.55 -8.98 6.49
N TRP A 102 -4.74 -9.47 5.54
CA TRP A 102 -5.18 -10.45 4.54
C TRP A 102 -5.63 -11.77 5.18
N ILE A 103 -4.80 -12.34 6.06
CA ILE A 103 -5.11 -13.58 6.77
C ILE A 103 -6.39 -13.42 7.59
N GLU A 104 -6.49 -12.30 8.29
CA GLU A 104 -7.58 -12.02 9.22
C GLU A 104 -8.92 -11.79 8.48
N LEU A 105 -8.89 -11.12 7.33
CA LEU A 105 -10.07 -10.97 6.45
C LEU A 105 -10.49 -12.32 5.84
N LYS A 106 -9.54 -13.17 5.48
CA LYS A 106 -9.85 -14.52 4.96
C LYS A 106 -10.43 -15.43 6.03
N LYS A 107 -9.91 -15.41 7.27
CA LYS A 107 -10.50 -16.14 8.40
C LYS A 107 -11.96 -15.77 8.64
N GLN A 108 -12.29 -14.48 8.63
CA GLN A 108 -13.69 -14.03 8.79
C GLN A 108 -14.59 -14.48 7.64
N LYS A 109 -14.08 -14.51 6.41
CA LYS A 109 -14.86 -14.96 5.26
C LYS A 109 -15.16 -16.47 5.30
N THR A 110 -14.28 -17.27 5.91
CA THR A 110 -14.48 -18.72 6.07
C THR A 110 -15.30 -19.08 7.32
N SER A 111 -15.54 -18.13 8.23
CA SER A 111 -16.30 -18.33 9.47
C SER A 111 -17.77 -17.82 9.46
N PRO A 112 -18.60 -18.05 8.43
CA PRO A 112 -20.05 -17.86 8.55
C PRO A 112 -20.84 -19.13 8.94
N LEU A 113 -20.19 -20.27 9.23
CA LEU A 113 -20.87 -21.58 9.36
C LEU A 113 -20.82 -22.26 10.73
N LEU A 114 -20.34 -21.61 11.80
CA LEU A 114 -20.23 -22.26 13.12
C LEU A 114 -21.33 -21.88 14.13
N CYS A 115 -22.36 -21.14 13.73
CA CYS A 115 -23.46 -20.72 14.63
C CYS A 115 -24.85 -21.28 14.29
N ASP A 116 -25.02 -22.10 13.24
CA ASP A 116 -26.31 -22.74 12.91
C ASP A 116 -26.25 -24.27 13.12
N ALA A 117 -25.78 -24.72 14.27
CA ALA A 117 -26.01 -26.10 14.73
C ALA A 117 -27.20 -26.09 15.71
N PRO A 118 -28.42 -26.45 15.27
CA PRO A 118 -29.52 -26.71 16.19
C PRO A 118 -29.24 -28.01 16.94
N ASN A 119 -29.11 -27.91 18.26
CA ASN A 119 -29.37 -29.01 19.19
C ASN A 119 -30.75 -28.78 19.82
#